data_AF-A0A850YCT4-F1
#
_entry.id   AF-A0A850YCT4-F1
#
_cell.length_a   1.000
_cell.length_b   1.000
_cell.length_c   1.000
_cell.angle_alpha   90.00
_cell.angle_beta   90.00
_cell.angle_gamma   90.00
#
_symmetry.space_group_name_H-M   'P 1'
#
loop_
_entity.id
_entity.type
_entity.pdbx_description
1 polymer ?
#
loop_
_entity_poly.entity_id
_entity_poly.type
_entity_poly.pdbx_seq_one_letter_code
_entity_poly.pdbx_strand_id
1 'polypeptide(L)'
;LAAFWERFLQPGDAWRQQVHKLYQSGRFVMIRVLLPAWAITYFLKYHLQKSPHGVVMSNPRIFPGDRILETGEIMPPLRDEHHKHH
;
A
#
# COMPACT_ATOMS: atom_id res chain seq x y z
N LEU A 1 -21.02 -15.85 18.65
CA LEU A 1 -20.90 -14.40 18.33
C LEU A 1 -22.22 -13.79 17.84
N ALA A 2 -22.92 -14.41 16.88
CA ALA A 2 -24.18 -13.87 16.36
C ALA A 2 -25.25 -13.64 17.45
N ALA A 3 -25.51 -14.65 18.28
CA ALA A 3 -26.48 -14.55 19.39
C ALA A 3 -26.11 -13.51 20.47
N PHE A 4 -24.81 -13.18 20.62
CA PHE A 4 -24.36 -12.10 21.50
C PHE A 4 -24.71 -10.74 20.90
N TRP A 5 -24.42 -10.54 19.60
CA TRP A 5 -24.73 -9.31 18.90
C TRP A 5 -26.23 -9.04 18.83
N GLU A 6 -27.06 -10.07 18.62
CA GLU A 6 -28.52 -9.94 18.66
C GLU A 6 -29.02 -9.44 20.02
N ARG A 7 -28.55 -10.03 21.13
CA ARG A 7 -28.89 -9.57 22.48
C ARG A 7 -28.32 -8.19 22.78
N PHE A 8 -27.13 -7.86 22.26
CA PHE A 8 -26.51 -6.56 22.44
C PHE A 8 -27.27 -5.44 21.71
N LEU A 9 -27.90 -5.76 20.57
CA LEU A 9 -28.65 -4.83 19.72
C LEU A 9 -30.13 -4.69 20.10
N GLN A 10 -30.70 -5.64 20.88
CA GLN A 10 -32.08 -5.61 21.37
C GLN A 10 -32.53 -4.30 22.06
N PRO A 11 -31.70 -3.62 22.89
CA PRO A 11 -32.10 -2.34 23.47
C PRO A 11 -32.21 -1.19 22.45
N GLY A 12 -31.96 -1.41 21.15
CA GLY A 12 -32.28 -0.46 20.08
C GLY A 12 -31.44 0.82 20.04
N ASP A 13 -30.48 0.97 20.95
CA ASP A 13 -29.69 2.19 21.13
C ASP A 13 -28.84 2.54 19.90
N ALA A 14 -28.87 3.81 19.47
CA ALA A 14 -28.19 4.28 18.26
C ALA A 14 -26.67 4.07 18.31
N TRP A 15 -26.06 4.26 19.49
CA TRP A 15 -24.64 3.99 19.74
C TRP A 15 -24.26 2.51 19.48
N ARG A 16 -25.10 1.57 19.93
CA ARG A 16 -24.83 0.13 19.81
C ARG A 16 -24.88 -0.32 18.35
N GLN A 17 -25.79 0.27 17.56
CA GLN A 17 -25.82 0.04 16.11
C GLN A 17 -24.59 0.60 15.39
N GLN A 18 -24.09 1.77 15.80
CA GLN A 18 -22.86 2.34 15.22
C GLN A 18 -21.65 1.45 15.49
N VAL A 19 -21.49 0.97 16.73
CA VAL A 19 -20.40 0.04 17.09
C VAL A 19 -20.50 -1.26 16.30
N HIS A 20 -21.70 -1.82 16.15
CA HIS A 20 -21.90 -3.04 15.35
C HIS A 20 -21.55 -2.81 13.87
N LYS A 21 -21.94 -1.66 13.30
CA LYS A 21 -21.55 -1.28 11.93
C LYS A 21 -20.04 -1.16 11.77
N LEU A 22 -19.36 -0.52 12.72
CA LEU A 22 -17.90 -0.38 12.71
C LEU A 22 -17.19 -1.74 12.82
N TYR A 23 -17.70 -2.63 13.68
CA TYR A 23 -17.18 -4.00 13.78
C TYR A 23 -17.36 -4.76 12.46
N GLN A 24 -18.54 -4.65 11.85
CA GLN A 24 -18.83 -5.32 10.58
C GLN A 24 -17.99 -4.76 9.43
N SER A 25 -17.80 -3.44 9.35
CA SER A 25 -16.93 -2.81 8.36
C SER A 25 -15.47 -3.19 8.58
N GLY A 26 -14.99 -3.21 9.83
CA GLY A 26 -13.65 -3.65 10.18
C GLY A 26 -13.40 -5.10 9.79
N ARG A 27 -14.35 -5.99 10.10
CA ARG A 27 -14.31 -7.40 9.66
C ARG A 27 -14.26 -7.52 8.13
N PHE A 28 -15.04 -6.70 7.42
CA PHE A 28 -15.03 -6.69 5.96
C PHE A 28 -13.66 -6.28 5.42
N VAL A 29 -13.08 -5.18 5.90
CA VAL A 29 -11.74 -4.72 5.48
C VAL A 29 -10.69 -5.79 5.78
N MET A 30 -10.72 -6.38 6.96
CA MET A 30 -9.75 -7.41 7.34
C MET A 30 -9.84 -8.66 6.44
N ILE A 31 -11.04 -9.14 6.13
CA ILE A 31 -11.20 -10.36 5.31
C ILE A 31 -11.03 -10.07 3.81
N ARG A 32 -11.58 -8.96 3.31
CA ARG A 32 -11.64 -8.66 1.87
C ARG A 32 -10.50 -7.80 1.36
N VAL A 33 -9.74 -7.14 2.24
CA VAL A 33 -8.59 -6.33 1.85
C VAL A 33 -7.32 -6.93 2.40
N LEU A 34 -7.23 -7.13 3.72
CA LEU A 34 -5.96 -7.51 4.35
C LEU A 34 -5.50 -8.92 3.95
N LEU A 35 -6.38 -9.92 4.00
CA LEU A 35 -6.04 -11.28 3.59
C LEU A 35 -5.62 -11.40 2.10
N PRO A 36 -6.38 -10.87 1.12
CA PRO A 36 -5.96 -10.94 -0.28
C PRO A 36 -4.74 -10.08 -0.56
N ALA A 37 -4.60 -8.90 0.04
CA ALA A 37 -3.39 -8.10 -0.10
C ALA A 37 -2.16 -8.87 0.41
N TRP A 38 -2.27 -9.54 1.56
CA TRP A 38 -1.20 -10.37 2.09
C TRP A 38 -0.88 -11.55 1.16
N ALA A 39 -1.91 -12.25 0.66
CA ALA A 39 -1.74 -13.34 -0.30
C ALA A 39 -1.05 -12.88 -1.59
N ILE A 40 -1.41 -11.71 -2.11
CA ILE A 40 -0.76 -11.09 -3.27
C ILE A 40 0.70 -10.78 -2.95
N THR A 41 1.01 -10.13 -1.82
CA THR A 41 2.41 -9.84 -1.45
C THR A 41 3.25 -11.11 -1.29
N TYR A 42 2.67 -12.18 -0.74
CA TYR A 42 3.33 -13.48 -0.64
C TYR A 42 3.57 -14.10 -2.02
N PHE A 43 2.56 -14.06 -2.90
CA PHE A 43 2.68 -14.54 -4.27
C PHE A 43 3.77 -13.76 -5.04
N LEU A 44 3.76 -12.43 -4.96
CA LEU A 44 4.77 -11.58 -5.59
C LEU A 44 6.17 -11.91 -5.09
N LYS A 45 6.35 -12.06 -3.77
CA LYS A 45 7.64 -12.36 -3.15
C LYS A 45 8.19 -13.73 -3.55
N TYR A 46 7.36 -14.77 -3.54
CA TYR A 46 7.87 -16.13 -3.71
C TYR A 46 7.74 -16.68 -5.12
N HIS A 47 6.76 -16.23 -5.91
CA HIS A 47 6.55 -16.71 -7.29
C HIS A 47 7.15 -15.76 -8.31
N LEU A 48 6.98 -14.44 -8.14
CA LEU A 48 7.47 -13.46 -9.11
C LEU A 48 8.98 -13.19 -9.00
N GLN A 49 9.56 -13.18 -7.79
CA GLN A 49 11.02 -13.01 -7.65
C GLN A 49 11.82 -14.25 -8.08
N LYS A 50 11.22 -15.45 -8.03
CA LYS A 50 11.85 -16.68 -8.52
C LYS A 50 11.78 -16.83 -10.05
N SER A 51 10.89 -16.08 -10.69
CA SER A 51 10.79 -16.08 -12.15
C SER A 51 11.72 -15.00 -12.72
N PRO A 52 12.71 -15.36 -13.55
CA PRO A 52 13.54 -14.36 -14.20
C PRO A 52 12.62 -13.53 -15.10
N HIS A 53 12.51 -12.22 -14.86
CA HIS A 53 11.62 -11.24 -15.52
C HIS A 53 10.19 -11.08 -14.96
N GLY A 54 9.84 -11.67 -13.81
CA GLY A 54 8.48 -11.55 -13.25
C GLY A 54 8.09 -10.13 -12.81
N VAL A 55 9.04 -9.32 -12.33
CA VAL A 55 8.84 -7.91 -11.97
C VAL A 55 9.91 -7.09 -12.66
N VAL A 56 9.57 -6.57 -13.85
CA VAL A 56 10.35 -5.49 -14.46
C VAL A 56 9.84 -4.19 -13.83
N MET A 57 10.48 -3.75 -12.75
CA MET A 57 10.34 -2.35 -12.37
C MET A 57 11.00 -1.52 -13.45
N SER A 58 10.25 -0.63 -14.08
CA SER A 58 10.85 0.42 -14.91
C SER A 58 11.80 1.21 -14.02
N ASN A 59 12.99 1.50 -14.55
CA ASN A 59 14.02 2.21 -13.82
C ASN A 59 13.43 3.54 -13.30
N PRO A 60 13.38 3.78 -11.96
CA PRO A 60 12.81 4.99 -11.41
C PRO A 60 13.50 6.20 -12.04
N ARG A 61 12.72 7.21 -12.43
CA ARG A 61 13.24 8.41 -13.08
C ARG A 61 14.14 9.15 -12.08
N ILE A 62 15.45 9.08 -12.26
CA ILE A 62 16.47 9.72 -11.42
C ILE A 62 16.57 11.19 -11.81
N PHE A 63 16.49 12.10 -10.84
CA PHE A 63 16.65 13.54 -11.03
C PHE A 63 18.01 14.04 -10.49
N PRO A 64 18.52 15.20 -10.98
CA PRO A 64 19.82 15.71 -10.56
C PRO A 64 19.83 16.01 -9.07
N GLY A 65 20.82 15.49 -8.34
CA GLY A 65 20.89 15.57 -6.88
C GLY A 65 20.34 14.36 -6.11
N ASP A 66 19.61 13.45 -6.77
CA ASP A 66 19.22 12.18 -6.14
C ASP A 66 20.43 11.26 -6.00
N ARG A 67 20.53 10.60 -4.84
CA ARG A 67 21.57 9.62 -4.54
C ARG A 67 21.11 8.23 -4.94
N ILE A 68 21.84 7.59 -5.85
CA ILE A 68 21.59 6.20 -6.21
C ILE A 68 21.97 5.33 -5.01
N LEU A 69 20.99 4.67 -4.38
CA LEU A 69 21.19 3.88 -3.15
C LEU A 69 22.18 2.71 -3.33
N GLU A 70 22.30 2.18 -4.55
CA GLU A 70 23.17 1.04 -4.90
C GLU A 70 24.62 1.44 -5.20
N THR A 71 24.89 2.67 -5.65
CA THR A 71 26.23 3.10 -6.14
C THR A 71 26.84 4.21 -5.27
N GLY A 72 26.03 4.91 -4.49
CA GLY A 72 26.48 6.01 -3.63
C GLY A 72 26.84 7.30 -4.38
N GLU A 73 26.78 7.30 -5.71
CA GLU A 73 27.07 8.45 -6.56
C GLU A 73 25.89 9.44 -6.58
N ILE A 74 26.21 10.72 -6.42
CA ILE A 74 25.28 11.85 -6.52
C ILE A 74 25.17 12.19 -7.99
N MET A 75 23.96 12.18 -8.54
CA MET A 75 23.75 12.50 -9.94
C MET A 75 24.24 13.93 -10.22
N PRO A 76 25.22 14.13 -11.13
CA PRO A 76 25.79 15.44 -11.36
C PRO A 76 24.69 16.42 -11.82
N PRO A 77 24.73 17.67 -11.35
CA PRO A 77 23.75 18.67 -11.74
C PRO A 77 23.77 18.83 -13.26
N LEU A 78 22.59 19.02 -13.86
CA LEU A 78 22.47 19.38 -15.26
C LEU A 78 23.31 20.64 -15.48
N ARG A 79 24.16 20.64 -16.51
CA ARG A 79 24.97 21.81 -16.87
C ARG A 79 24.04 23.01 -16.97
N ASP A 80 24.41 24.10 -16.33
CA ASP A 80 23.69 25.37 -16.41
C ASP A 80 23.45 25.69 -17.88
N GLU A 81 22.20 25.50 -18.33
CA GLU A 81 21.74 26.13 -19.54
C GLU A 81 21.90 27.62 -19.26
N HIS A 82 22.93 28.21 -19.87
CA HIS A 82 23.08 29.65 -19.96
C HIS A 82 21.83 30.17 -20.68
N HIS A 83 20.77 30.42 -19.93
CA HIS A 83 19.61 31.17 -20.36
C HIS A 83 20.11 32.58 -20.63
N LYS A 84 20.59 32.78 -21.87
CA LYS A 84 20.66 34.09 -22.49
C LYS A 84 19.22 34.58 -22.63
N HIS A 85 18.73 35.24 -21.59
CA HIS A 85 17.66 36.20 -21.75
C HIS A 85 18.26 37.40 -22.49
N HIS A 86 18.02 37.44 -23.79
CA HIS A 86 18.06 38.66 -24.58
C HIS A 86 16.63 39.11 -24.84
#